data_AF-A0A2A2R4D2-F1
#
_entry.id   AF-A0A2A2R4D2-F1
#
_cell.length_a   1.000
_cell.length_b   1.000
_cell.length_c   1.000
_cell.angle_alpha   90.00
_cell.angle_beta   90.00
_cell.angle_gamma   90.00
#
_symmetry.space_group_name_H-M   'P 1'
#
loop_
_entity.id
_entity.type
_entity.pdbx_description
1 polymer ?
#
loop_
_entity_poly.entity_id
_entity_poly.type
_entity_poly.pdbx_seq_one_letter_code
_entity_poly.pdbx_strand_id
1 'polypeptide(L)' 'MIKNVKQSPHVIFGRNLCRLRNEAGLTQEALAEKADISRRFLQEIEAGTKNPTVNVIVPLKRSLKCNWNELMENCI' A
#
# COMPACT_ATOMS: atom_id res chain seq x y z
N MET A 1 24.39 -13.76 -13.39
CA MET A 1 24.41 -13.42 -11.95
C MET A 1 23.17 -12.60 -11.63
N ILE A 2 22.08 -13.27 -11.22
CA ILE A 2 20.87 -12.57 -10.77
C ILE A 2 21.18 -12.08 -9.35
N LYS A 3 21.35 -10.76 -9.17
CA LYS A 3 21.42 -10.20 -7.81
C LYS A 3 20.08 -10.49 -7.15
N ASN A 4 20.11 -11.28 -6.08
CA ASN A 4 18.96 -11.47 -5.20
C ASN A 4 18.77 -10.16 -4.42
N VAL A 5 18.17 -9.16 -5.07
CA VAL A 5 17.98 -7.83 -4.47
C VAL A 5 16.84 -7.96 -3.46
N LYS A 6 17.19 -7.91 -2.18
CA LYS A 6 16.22 -7.80 -1.08
C LYS A 6 15.31 -6.61 -1.39
N GLN A 7 14.01 -6.83 -1.50
CA GLN A 7 13.07 -5.76 -1.83
C GLN A 7 13.07 -4.71 -0.73
N SER A 8 13.03 -3.43 -1.12
CA SER A 8 12.93 -2.34 -0.15
C SER A 8 11.59 -2.39 0.59
N PRO A 9 11.53 -2.02 1.89
CA PRO A 9 10.30 -2.05 2.69
C PRO A 9 9.07 -1.41 2.02
N HIS A 10 9.24 -0.27 1.34
CA HIS A 10 8.13 0.42 0.68
C HIS A 10 7.57 -0.36 -0.53
N VAL A 11 8.39 -1.21 -1.18
CA VAL A 11 7.92 -2.10 -2.25
C VAL A 11 7.08 -3.24 -1.68
N ILE A 12 7.47 -3.79 -0.53
CA ILE A 12 6.71 -4.82 0.18
C ILE A 12 5.38 -4.24 0.67
N PHE A 13 5.43 -3.04 1.27
CA PHE A 13 4.25 -2.28 1.68
C PHE A 13 3.26 -2.07 0.53
N GLY A 14 3.73 -1.64 -0.65
CA GLY A 14 2.88 -1.43 -1.82
C GLY A 14 2.14 -2.70 -2.25
N ARG A 15 2.81 -3.86 -2.16
CA ARG A 15 2.20 -5.17 -2.45
C ARG A 15 1.15 -5.56 -1.41
N ASN A 16 1.43 -5.36 -0.13
CA ASN A 16 0.46 -5.62 0.94
C ASN A 16 -0.77 -4.74 0.78
N LEU A 17 -0.57 -3.46 0.45
CA LEU A 17 -1.66 -2.52 0.19
C LEU A 17 -2.55 -2.98 -0.97
N CYS A 18 -1.94 -3.38 -2.09
CA CYS A 18 -2.66 -3.91 -3.25
C CYS A 18 -3.43 -5.21 -2.90
N ARG A 19 -2.79 -6.13 -2.18
CA ARG A 19 -3.40 -7.38 -1.70
C ARG A 19 -4.65 -7.10 -0.86
N LEU A 20 -4.49 -6.30 0.20
CA LEU A 20 -5.57 -5.94 1.12
C LEU A 20 -6.70 -5.17 0.41
N ARG A 21 -6.37 -4.29 -0.55
CA ARG A 21 -7.37 -3.59 -1.36
C ARG A 21 -8.22 -4.57 -2.17
N ASN A 22 -7.61 -5.57 -2.80
CA ASN A 22 -8.32 -6.58 -3.57
C ASN A 22 -9.18 -7.48 -2.67
N GLU A 23 -8.68 -7.88 -1.51
CA GLU A 23 -9.46 -8.65 -0.50
C GLU A 23 -10.68 -7.86 0.00
N ALA A 24 -10.56 -6.54 0.10
CA ALA A 24 -11.67 -5.64 0.43
C ALA A 24 -12.63 -5.36 -0.74
N GLY A 25 -12.37 -5.90 -1.94
CA GLY A 25 -13.20 -5.68 -3.14
C GLY A 25 -13.21 -4.24 -3.65
N LEU A 26 -12.17 -3.46 -3.36
CA LEU A 26 -12.10 -2.04 -3.72
C LEU A 26 -11.30 -1.82 -5.00
N THR A 27 -11.78 -0.91 -5.86
CA THR A 27 -10.96 -0.34 -6.94
C THR A 27 -9.90 0.62 -6.37
N GLN A 28 -8.88 0.95 -7.16
CA GLN A 28 -7.91 1.98 -6.77
C GLN A 28 -8.61 3.33 -6.55
N GLU A 29 -9.52 3.72 -7.45
CA GLU A 29 -10.38 4.90 -7.31
C GLU A 29 -11.09 4.91 -5.94
N ALA A 30 -11.76 3.82 -5.58
CA ALA A 30 -12.55 3.75 -4.35
C ALA A 30 -11.70 3.80 -3.08
N LEU A 31 -10.53 3.17 -3.06
CA LEU A 31 -9.62 3.28 -1.90
C LEU A 31 -8.99 4.67 -1.82
N ALA A 32 -8.59 5.25 -2.95
CA ALA A 32 -7.98 6.57 -3.01
C ALA A 32 -8.95 7.66 -2.51
N GLU A 33 -10.21 7.59 -2.92
CA GLU A 33 -11.28 8.47 -2.43
C GLU A 33 -11.48 8.35 -0.92
N LYS A 34 -11.59 7.13 -0.39
CA LYS A 34 -11.73 6.89 1.07
C LYS A 34 -10.55 7.39 1.88
N ALA A 35 -9.35 7.35 1.30
CA ALA A 35 -8.10 7.77 1.94
C ALA A 35 -7.72 9.23 1.66
N ASP A 36 -8.56 9.99 0.94
CA ASP A 36 -8.33 11.38 0.54
C ASP A 36 -6.98 11.60 -0.18
N ILE A 37 -6.68 10.73 -1.15
CA ILE A 37 -5.50 10.85 -2.01
C ILE A 37 -5.88 10.70 -3.48
N SER A 38 -5.01 11.17 -4.38
CA SER A 38 -5.22 10.91 -5.80
C SER A 38 -5.06 9.42 -6.10
N ARG A 39 -5.91 8.90 -7.00
CA ARG A 39 -5.76 7.54 -7.52
C ARG A 39 -4.38 7.26 -8.09
N ARG A 40 -3.82 8.22 -8.84
CA ARG A 40 -2.46 8.10 -9.40
C ARG A 40 -1.43 7.85 -8.30
N PHE A 41 -1.53 8.58 -7.19
CA PHE A 41 -0.60 8.38 -6.09
C PHE A 41 -0.79 7.02 -5.42
N LEU A 42 -2.03 6.55 -5.23
CA LEU A 42 -2.29 5.19 -4.78
C LEU A 42 -1.65 4.14 -5.71
N GLN A 43 -1.79 4.32 -7.03
CA GLN A 43 -1.18 3.43 -8.02
C GLN A 43 0.36 3.40 -7.91
N GLU A 44 0.99 4.56 -7.75
CA GLU A 44 2.45 4.67 -7.57
C GLU A 44 2.92 4.01 -6.26
N ILE A 45 2.12 4.09 -5.19
CA ILE A 45 2.37 3.39 -3.93
C ILE A 45 2.26 1.88 -4.12
N GLU A 46 1.17 1.37 -4.71
CA GLU A 46 0.97 -0.07 -4.96
C GLU A 46 2.04 -0.67 -5.87
N ALA A 47 2.55 0.10 -6.83
CA ALA A 47 3.67 -0.28 -7.69
C ALA A 47 5.04 -0.23 -6.98
N GLY A 48 5.11 0.32 -5.77
CA GLY A 48 6.35 0.51 -5.02
C GLY A 48 7.27 1.58 -5.59
N THR A 49 6.76 2.50 -6.41
CA THR A 49 7.56 3.60 -6.98
C THR A 49 7.55 4.86 -6.10
N LYS A 50 6.67 4.89 -5.09
CA LYS A 50 6.61 5.94 -4.08
C LYS A 50 6.61 5.37 -2.67
N ASN A 51 7.26 6.09 -1.77
CA ASN A 51 7.23 5.84 -0.34
C ASN A 51 6.24 6.82 0.33
N PRO A 52 5.04 6.38 0.72
CA PRO A 52 4.05 7.26 1.34
C PRO A 52 4.47 7.69 2.74
N THR A 53 4.01 8.87 3.17
CA THR A 53 4.21 9.35 4.54
C THR A 53 3.22 8.71 5.51
N VAL A 54 3.47 8.83 6.81
CA VAL A 54 2.54 8.35 7.85
C VAL A 54 1.13 8.96 7.69
N ASN A 55 1.04 10.23 7.27
CA ASN A 55 -0.23 10.92 7.03
C ASN A 55 -1.06 10.29 5.91
N VAL A 56 -0.45 9.51 5.01
CA VAL A 56 -1.11 8.77 3.94
C VAL A 56 -1.43 7.34 4.37
N ILE A 57 -0.50 6.69 5.07
CA ILE A 57 -0.64 5.28 5.48
C ILE A 57 -1.76 5.11 6.52
N VAL A 58 -1.91 6.06 7.46
CA VAL A 58 -2.95 5.98 8.50
C VAL A 58 -4.38 6.00 7.90
N PRO A 59 -4.74 6.93 6.99
CA PRO A 59 -6.02 6.88 6.28
C PRO A 59 -6.22 5.61 5.44
N LEU A 60 -5.19 5.10 4.76
CA LEU A 60 -5.29 3.86 4.00
C LEU A 60 -5.64 2.66 4.89
N LYS A 61 -4.94 2.52 6.02
CA LYS A 61 -5.22 1.50 7.04
C LYS A 61 -6.66 1.59 7.56
N ARG A 62 -7.13 2.81 7.86
CA ARG A 62 -8.52 3.04 8.32
C ARG A 62 -9.54 2.66 7.23
N SER A 63 -9.27 3.03 5.98
CA SER A 63 -10.14 2.78 4.82
C SER A 63 -10.28 1.29 4.51
N LEU A 64 -9.18 0.54 4.68
CA LEU A 64 -9.13 -0.91 4.51
C LEU A 64 -9.65 -1.70 5.72
N LYS A 65 -9.82 -1.05 6.88
CA LYS A 65 -10.20 -1.69 8.15
C LYS A 65 -9.28 -2.85 8.54
N CYS A 66 -8.02 -2.83 8.11
CA CYS A 66 -7.00 -3.81 8.46
C CYS A 66 -6.21 -3.39 9.71
N ASN A 67 -5.37 -4.26 10.24
CA ASN A 67 -4.41 -3.94 11.30
C ASN A 67 -3.01 -3.65 10.74
N TRP A 68 -2.10 -3.20 11.61
CA TRP A 68 -0.74 -2.83 11.20
C TRP A 68 0.12 -4.03 10.78
N ASN A 69 -0.09 -5.20 11.39
CA ASN A 69 0.67 -6.40 11.06
C ASN A 69 0.35 -6.89 9.64
N GLU A 70 -0.92 -6.83 9.24
CA GLU A 70 -1.36 -7.14 7.89
C GLU A 70 -0.79 -6.16 6.86
N LEU A 71 -0.81 -4.86 7.17
CA LEU A 71 -0.35 -3.82 6.26
C LEU A 71 1.18 -3.78 6.12
N MET A 72 1.90 -4.03 7.22
CA MET A 72 3.37 -3.98 7.29
C MET A 72 4.02 -5.36 7.22
N GLU A 73 3.27 -6.39 6.82
CA GLU A 73 3.73 -7.77 6.73
C GLU A 73 5.03 -7.86 5.92
N ASN A 74 6.10 -8.40 6.52
CA ASN A 74 7.44 -8.53 5.91
C ASN A 74 8.14 -7.20 5.53
N CYS A 75 7.63 -6.02 5.93
CA CYS A 75 8.28 -4.73 5.66
C CYS A 75 9.47 -4.45 6.58
N ILE A 76 9.49 -5.04 7.79
CA ILE A 76 10.39 -4.73 8.90
C ILE A 76 11.10 -5.99 9.36
#